data_AF-A0A1Q7AJ72-F1
#
_entry.id   AF-A0A1Q7AJ72-F1
#
_cell.length_a   1.000
_cell.length_b   1.000
_cell.length_c   1.000
_cell.angle_alpha   90.00
_cell.angle_beta   90.00
_cell.angle_gamma   90.00
#
_symmetry.space_group_name_H-M   'P 1'
#
loop_
_entity.id
_entity.type
_entity.pdbx_description
1 polymer ?
#
loop_
_entity_poly.entity_id
_entity_poly.type
_entity_poly.pdbx_seq_one_letter_code
_entity_poly.pdbx_strand_id
1 'polypeptide(L)'
;MAAETCASVPGNDSWLEKVAGSARPTFEAVVRGYLSPRHRDDPGHGCLFAALGSDVVRQPRTVRRAFTEGLRSRVDGLGKLLQGRSAAARREKALATIAGLVGALMLARAVDDSKLSDEILKAGAATFGRS
;
A
#
# COMPACT_ATOMS: atom_id res chain seq x y z
N MET A 1 -10.98 1.48 21.88
CA MET A 1 -11.32 1.63 20.45
C MET A 1 -10.15 2.08 19.55
N ALA A 2 -9.56 3.29 19.63
CA ALA A 2 -8.44 3.64 18.72
C ALA A 2 -7.10 2.89 19.02
N ALA A 3 -6.89 2.46 20.27
CA ALA A 3 -5.68 1.75 20.69
C ALA A 3 -5.69 0.25 20.32
N GLU A 4 -6.87 -0.38 20.22
CA GLU A 4 -6.99 -1.82 19.97
C GLU A 4 -6.71 -2.18 18.51
N THR A 5 -6.94 -1.26 17.56
CA THR A 5 -6.61 -1.46 16.14
C THR A 5 -5.11 -1.28 15.85
N CYS A 6 -4.33 -0.74 16.79
CA CYS A 6 -2.87 -0.61 16.63
C CYS A 6 -2.15 -1.97 16.73
N ALA A 7 -2.79 -2.98 17.32
CA ALA A 7 -2.21 -4.30 17.56
C ALA A 7 -2.28 -5.25 16.35
N SER A 8 -2.99 -4.87 15.28
CA SER A 8 -3.14 -5.70 14.09
C SER A 8 -2.52 -5.04 12.86
N VAL A 9 -1.32 -4.48 12.98
CA VAL A 9 -0.42 -4.34 11.83
C VAL A 9 0.22 -5.71 11.66
N PRO A 10 -0.23 -6.57 10.71
CA PRO A 10 0.40 -7.86 10.55
C PRO A 10 1.86 -7.62 10.16
N GLY A 11 2.76 -8.12 11.00
CA GLY A 11 4.17 -8.22 10.66
C GLY A 11 4.36 -9.26 9.55
N ASN A 12 5.30 -8.94 8.65
CA ASN A 12 5.87 -9.82 7.64
C ASN A 12 4.98 -10.17 6.43
N ASP A 13 5.64 -10.63 5.37
CA ASP A 13 5.26 -10.85 3.95
C ASP A 13 3.80 -11.27 3.62
N SER A 14 3.01 -11.73 4.59
CA SER A 14 1.58 -12.03 4.50
C SER A 14 0.73 -10.95 3.82
N TRP A 15 1.09 -9.67 3.93
CA TRP A 15 0.33 -8.61 3.26
C TRP A 15 0.56 -8.64 1.73
N LEU A 16 1.77 -9.00 1.28
CA LEU A 16 2.07 -9.13 -0.15
C LEU A 16 1.27 -10.28 -0.74
N GLU A 17 1.21 -11.41 -0.02
CA GLU A 17 0.44 -12.59 -0.42
C GLU A 17 -1.06 -12.27 -0.48
N LYS A 18 -1.60 -11.60 0.55
CA LYS A 18 -3.01 -11.17 0.59
C LYS A 18 -3.36 -10.22 -0.54
N VAL A 19 -2.52 -9.23 -0.80
CA VAL A 19 -2.75 -8.25 -1.88
C VAL A 19 -2.62 -8.91 -3.24
N ALA A 20 -1.61 -9.76 -3.45
CA ALA A 20 -1.41 -10.46 -4.72
C ALA A 20 -2.38 -11.63 -4.94
N GLY A 21 -3.03 -12.14 -3.89
CA GLY A 21 -3.85 -13.35 -3.94
C GLY A 21 -3.05 -14.64 -4.20
N SER A 22 -1.76 -14.68 -3.79
CA SER A 22 -0.84 -15.78 -4.09
C SER A 22 0.18 -15.97 -2.98
N ALA A 23 0.51 -17.23 -2.66
CA ALA A 23 1.60 -17.60 -1.74
C ALA A 23 3.01 -17.27 -2.28
N ARG A 24 3.12 -16.94 -3.57
CA ARG A 24 4.36 -16.47 -4.21
C ARG A 24 4.07 -15.18 -4.95
N PRO A 25 4.02 -14.03 -4.23
CA PRO A 25 3.64 -12.76 -4.83
C PRO A 25 4.72 -12.26 -5.79
N THR A 26 4.32 -11.85 -6.98
CA THR A 26 5.17 -11.05 -7.88
C THR A 26 4.94 -9.57 -7.62
N PHE A 27 5.93 -8.72 -7.92
CA PHE A 27 5.79 -7.28 -7.77
C PHE A 27 4.58 -6.73 -8.55
N GLU A 28 4.42 -7.18 -9.79
CA GLU A 28 3.30 -6.78 -10.65
C GLU A 28 1.93 -7.24 -10.09
N ALA A 29 1.85 -8.46 -9.53
CA ALA A 29 0.63 -8.94 -8.89
C ALA A 29 0.27 -8.13 -7.64
N VAL A 30 1.27 -7.73 -6.85
CA VAL A 30 1.06 -6.85 -5.68
C VAL A 30 0.53 -5.49 -6.12
N VAL A 31 1.10 -4.88 -7.16
CA VAL A 31 0.64 -3.58 -7.68
C VAL A 31 -0.80 -3.67 -8.19
N ARG A 32 -1.13 -4.68 -9.01
CA ARG A 32 -2.49 -4.89 -9.54
C ARG A 32 -3.50 -5.18 -8.44
N GLY A 33 -3.13 -6.00 -7.46
CA GLY A 33 -3.97 -6.29 -6.31
C GLY A 33 -4.26 -5.03 -5.49
N TYR A 34 -3.24 -4.19 -5.27
CA TYR A 34 -3.37 -2.96 -4.53
C TYR A 34 -4.24 -1.93 -5.27
N LEU A 35 -4.05 -1.76 -6.58
CA LEU A 35 -4.81 -0.83 -7.41
C LEU A 35 -5.94 -1.56 -8.14
N SER A 36 -6.86 -2.11 -7.37
CA SER A 36 -8.04 -2.84 -7.87
C SER A 36 -9.34 -2.22 -7.35
N PRO A 37 -10.47 -2.36 -8.09
CA PRO A 37 -11.79 -1.98 -7.61
C PRO A 37 -12.11 -2.64 -6.26
N ARG A 38 -11.77 -3.93 -6.10
CA ARG A 38 -11.93 -4.65 -4.84
C ARG A 38 -11.28 -3.91 -3.66
N HIS A 39 -10.06 -3.41 -3.82
CA HIS A 39 -9.39 -2.69 -2.75
C HIS A 39 -9.92 -1.25 -2.60
N ARG A 40 -10.28 -0.58 -3.70
CA ARG A 40 -10.92 0.74 -3.65
C ARG A 40 -12.20 0.69 -2.81
N ASP A 41 -13.05 -0.29 -3.08
CA ASP A 41 -14.40 -0.42 -2.53
C ASP A 41 -14.43 -1.05 -1.12
N ASP A 42 -13.27 -1.51 -0.60
CA ASP A 42 -13.11 -2.04 0.76
C ASP A 42 -12.09 -1.23 1.58
N PRO A 43 -12.43 0.02 1.98
CA PRO A 43 -11.56 0.85 2.80
C PRO A 43 -11.36 0.31 4.23
N GLY A 44 -12.29 -0.50 4.74
CA GLY A 44 -12.28 -1.03 6.11
C GLY A 44 -11.34 -2.22 6.31
N HIS A 45 -11.13 -3.06 5.29
CA HIS A 45 -10.23 -4.22 5.36
C HIS A 45 -9.03 -4.12 4.40
N GLY A 46 -8.88 -2.98 3.73
CA GLY A 46 -7.76 -2.67 2.85
C GLY A 46 -6.46 -2.28 3.57
N CYS A 47 -5.50 -1.71 2.82
CA CYS A 47 -4.25 -1.23 3.34
C CYS A 47 -4.48 -0.04 4.28
N LEU A 48 -4.18 -0.24 5.56
CA LEU A 48 -4.26 0.73 6.66
C LEU A 48 -3.71 2.14 6.31
N PHE A 49 -2.70 2.20 5.43
CA PHE A 49 -2.06 3.45 4.98
C PHE A 49 -2.99 4.33 4.14
N ALA A 50 -3.80 3.73 3.26
CA ALA A 50 -4.75 4.45 2.43
C ALA A 50 -6.06 4.78 3.17
N ALA A 51 -6.33 4.10 4.28
CA ALA A 51 -7.50 4.35 5.12
C ALA A 51 -7.23 5.40 6.21
N LEU A 52 -6.02 5.43 6.79
CA LEU A 52 -5.70 6.25 7.97
C LEU A 52 -4.60 7.30 7.73
N GLY A 53 -4.05 7.41 6.52
CA GLY A 53 -2.87 8.25 6.25
C GLY A 53 -3.04 9.73 6.61
N SER A 54 -4.22 10.31 6.34
CA SER A 54 -4.52 11.70 6.71
C SER A 54 -4.79 11.89 8.21
N ASP A 55 -5.37 10.87 8.85
CA ASP A 55 -5.80 10.96 10.24
C ASP A 55 -4.68 10.62 11.22
N VAL A 56 -3.70 9.81 10.82
CA VAL A 56 -2.60 9.37 11.68
C VAL A 56 -1.74 10.54 12.19
N VAL A 57 -1.68 11.65 11.45
CA VAL A 57 -0.95 12.85 11.85
C VAL A 57 -1.53 13.46 13.13
N ARG A 58 -2.84 13.29 13.35
CA ARG A 58 -3.57 13.79 14.53
C ARG A 58 -3.59 12.77 15.69
N GLN A 59 -3.04 11.57 15.49
CA GLN A 59 -3.06 10.50 16.48
C GLN A 59 -1.90 10.63 17.50
N PRO A 60 -2.04 10.02 18.70
CA PRO A 60 -0.97 9.99 19.69
C PRO A 60 0.35 9.41 19.16
N ARG A 61 1.47 9.78 19.80
CA ARG A 61 2.81 9.32 19.39
C ARG A 61 2.94 7.80 19.28
N THR A 62 2.26 7.05 20.15
CA THR A 62 2.24 5.59 20.15
C THR A 62 1.65 5.03 18.85
N VAL A 63 0.53 5.59 18.38
CA VAL A 63 -0.13 5.22 17.11
C VAL A 63 0.76 5.56 15.92
N ARG A 64 1.34 6.78 15.91
CA ARG A 64 2.26 7.22 14.85
C ARG A 64 3.51 6.34 14.76
N ARG A 65 4.00 5.82 15.90
CA ARG A 65 5.11 4.87 15.95
C ARG A 65 4.73 3.53 15.33
N ALA A 66 3.59 2.95 15.71
CA ALA A 66 3.10 1.71 15.12
C ALA A 66 2.89 1.84 13.60
N PHE A 67 2.36 2.98 13.14
CA PHE A 67 2.25 3.29 11.71
C PHE A 67 3.61 3.32 11.01
N THR A 68 4.61 3.95 11.62
CA THR A 68 5.98 4.02 11.08
C THR A 68 6.60 2.64 10.96
N GLU A 69 6.44 1.79 11.97
CA GLU A 69 6.95 0.41 11.97
C GLU A 69 6.25 -0.44 10.90
N GLY A 70 4.93 -0.28 10.75
CA GLY A 70 4.15 -0.93 9.69
C GLY A 70 4.53 -0.50 8.28
N LEU A 71 4.91 0.78 8.10
CA LEU A 71 5.37 1.29 6.81
C LEU A 71 6.73 0.70 6.46
N ARG A 72 7.66 0.70 7.42
CA ARG A 72 9.00 0.11 7.24
C ARG A 72 8.90 -1.35 6.80
N SER A 73 8.06 -2.15 7.47
CA SER A 73 7.85 -3.55 7.10
C SER A 73 7.32 -3.72 5.66
N ARG A 74 6.40 -2.85 5.20
CA ARG A 74 5.89 -2.89 3.82
C ARG A 74 6.93 -2.50 2.79
N VAL A 75 7.71 -1.46 3.08
CA VAL A 75 8.82 -1.02 2.22
C VAL A 75 9.85 -2.12 2.10
N ASP A 76 10.19 -2.78 3.20
CA ASP A 76 11.17 -3.87 3.20
C ASP A 76 10.63 -5.07 2.40
N GLY A 77 9.35 -5.43 2.58
CA GLY A 77 8.69 -6.48 1.78
C GLY A 77 8.66 -6.19 0.28
N LEU A 78 8.25 -4.98 -0.12
CA LEU A 78 8.29 -4.56 -1.53
C LEU A 78 9.72 -4.56 -2.09
N GLY A 79 10.69 -4.13 -1.28
CA GLY A 79 12.10 -4.12 -1.64
C GLY A 79 12.66 -5.51 -1.97
N LYS A 80 12.10 -6.59 -1.41
CA LYS A 80 12.45 -7.97 -1.74
C LYS A 80 11.98 -8.40 -3.14
N LEU A 81 10.90 -7.81 -3.64
CA LEU A 81 10.32 -8.13 -4.96
C LEU A 81 10.90 -7.29 -6.10
N LEU A 82 11.67 -6.26 -5.77
CA LEU A 82 12.20 -5.28 -6.72
C LEU A 82 13.63 -5.62 -7.15
N GLN A 83 13.92 -5.37 -8.44
CA GLN A 83 15.28 -5.39 -8.95
C GLN A 83 15.96 -4.04 -8.71
N GLY A 84 17.28 -4.03 -8.49
CA GLY A 84 18.03 -2.80 -8.30
C GLY A 84 19.51 -3.04 -8.05
N ARG A 85 20.34 -2.07 -8.44
CA ARG A 85 21.82 -2.13 -8.37
C ARG A 85 22.38 -2.19 -6.93
N SER A 86 21.58 -1.81 -5.94
CA SER A 86 21.95 -1.85 -4.52
C SER A 86 20.71 -1.99 -3.64
N ALA A 87 20.90 -2.32 -2.36
CA ALA A 87 19.82 -2.35 -1.38
C ALA A 87 19.17 -0.97 -1.20
N ALA A 88 19.97 0.10 -1.22
CA ALA A 88 19.47 1.47 -1.15
C ALA A 88 18.57 1.82 -2.34
N ALA A 89 18.97 1.44 -3.56
CA ALA A 89 18.18 1.67 -4.77
C ALA A 89 16.84 0.90 -4.74
N ARG A 90 16.83 -0.35 -4.26
CA ARG A 90 15.59 -1.13 -4.08
C ARG A 90 14.68 -0.48 -3.03
N ARG A 91 15.25 0.02 -1.94
CA ARG A 91 14.51 0.72 -0.88
C ARG A 91 13.88 2.02 -1.38
N GLU A 92 14.62 2.82 -2.12
CA GLU A 92 14.12 4.06 -2.73
C GLU A 92 12.96 3.76 -3.69
N LYS A 93 13.13 2.77 -4.57
CA LYS A 93 12.06 2.32 -5.47
C LYS A 93 10.83 1.81 -4.71
N ALA A 94 11.02 1.05 -3.62
CA ALA A 94 9.92 0.58 -2.78
C ALA A 94 9.15 1.74 -2.10
N LEU A 95 9.87 2.76 -1.62
CA LEU A 95 9.28 3.97 -1.02
C LEU A 95 8.45 4.77 -2.05
N ALA A 96 9.01 4.99 -3.23
CA ALA A 96 8.30 5.69 -4.31
C ALA A 96 7.05 4.90 -4.75
N THR A 97 7.17 3.58 -4.90
CA THR A 97 6.05 2.71 -5.24
C THR A 97 4.95 2.78 -4.18
N ILE A 98 5.25 2.55 -2.89
CA ILE A 98 4.19 2.54 -1.87
C ILE A 98 3.49 3.89 -1.74
N ALA A 99 4.23 5.01 -1.86
CA ALA A 99 3.64 6.34 -1.87
C ALA A 99 2.69 6.53 -3.07
N GLY A 100 3.11 6.09 -4.25
CA GLY A 100 2.31 6.14 -5.47
C GLY A 100 1.05 5.28 -5.39
N LEU A 101 1.16 4.04 -4.91
CA LEU A 101 0.01 3.13 -4.74
C LEU A 101 -1.02 3.70 -3.76
N VAL A 102 -0.56 4.21 -2.61
CA VAL A 102 -1.44 4.84 -1.61
C VAL A 102 -2.14 6.07 -2.19
N GLY A 103 -1.39 6.96 -2.86
CA GLY A 103 -1.92 8.18 -3.45
C GLY A 103 -2.94 7.91 -4.57
N ALA A 104 -2.65 6.97 -5.48
CA ALA A 104 -3.56 6.59 -6.54
C ALA A 104 -4.87 6.00 -5.99
N LEU A 105 -4.79 5.11 -5.00
CA LEU A 105 -5.99 4.53 -4.37
C LEU A 105 -6.83 5.58 -3.64
N MET A 106 -6.17 6.51 -2.94
CA MET A 106 -6.85 7.62 -2.26
C MET A 106 -7.59 8.51 -3.26
N LEU A 107 -6.95 8.90 -4.36
CA LEU A 107 -7.58 9.72 -5.41
C LEU A 107 -8.76 8.98 -6.06
N ALA A 108 -8.58 7.69 -6.38
CA ALA A 108 -9.65 6.88 -6.95
C ALA A 108 -10.89 6.76 -6.03
N ARG A 109 -10.70 6.83 -4.70
CA ARG A 109 -11.81 6.86 -3.72
C ARG A 109 -12.44 8.25 -3.54
N ALA A 110 -11.68 9.31 -3.82
CA ALA A 110 -12.11 10.68 -3.54
C ALA A 110 -12.98 11.29 -4.65
N VAL A 111 -12.84 10.82 -5.89
CA VAL A 111 -13.61 11.29 -7.04
C VAL A 111 -15.03 10.69 -7.04
N ASP A 112 -16.00 11.45 -7.52
CA ASP A 112 -17.41 11.05 -7.70
C ASP A 112 -17.71 10.50 -9.10
N ASP A 113 -16.76 10.60 -10.03
CA ASP A 113 -16.81 9.98 -11.36
C ASP A 113 -16.18 8.59 -11.35
N SER A 114 -17.01 7.57 -11.58
CA SER A 114 -16.58 6.16 -11.62
C SER A 114 -15.60 5.85 -12.77
N LYS A 115 -15.72 6.54 -13.91
CA LYS A 115 -14.78 6.35 -15.03
C LYS A 115 -13.41 6.92 -14.70
N LEU A 116 -13.37 8.12 -14.12
CA LEU A 116 -12.12 8.72 -13.66
C LEU A 116 -11.47 7.89 -12.54
N SER A 117 -12.28 7.37 -11.61
CA SER A 117 -11.82 6.45 -10.57
C SER A 117 -11.09 5.24 -11.15
N ASP A 118 -11.70 4.56 -12.13
CA ASP A 118 -11.10 3.41 -12.79
C ASP A 118 -9.86 3.78 -13.62
N GLU A 119 -9.86 4.97 -14.25
CA GLU A 119 -8.71 5.49 -14.99
C GLU A 119 -7.50 5.70 -14.08
N ILE A 120 -7.70 6.30 -12.90
CA ILE A 120 -6.63 6.50 -11.89
C ILE A 120 -6.02 5.17 -11.47
N LEU A 121 -6.84 4.16 -11.17
CA LEU A 121 -6.36 2.83 -10.79
C LEU A 121 -5.53 2.19 -11.90
N LYS A 122 -6.01 2.25 -13.15
CA LYS A 122 -5.32 1.72 -14.32
C LYS A 122 -3.99 2.44 -14.58
N ALA A 123 -3.99 3.77 -14.55
CA ALA A 123 -2.81 4.60 -14.77
C ALA A 123 -1.73 4.34 -13.70
N GLY A 124 -2.15 4.28 -12.43
CA GLY A 124 -1.26 3.92 -11.32
C GLY A 124 -0.69 2.51 -11.48
N ALA A 125 -1.53 1.52 -11.78
CA ALA A 125 -1.09 0.13 -11.95
C ALA A 125 -0.10 -0.01 -13.12
N ALA A 126 -0.36 0.65 -14.24
CA ALA A 126 0.54 0.66 -15.38
C ALA A 126 1.89 1.32 -15.05
N THR A 127 1.87 2.42 -14.30
CA THR A 127 3.07 3.18 -13.94
C THR A 127 3.95 2.43 -12.95
N PHE A 128 3.34 1.91 -11.88
CA PHE A 128 4.05 1.29 -10.77
C PHE A 128 4.26 -0.21 -10.95
N GLY A 129 3.56 -0.88 -11.88
CA GLY A 129 3.65 -2.32 -12.11
C GLY A 129 4.91 -2.78 -12.85
N ARG A 130 5.72 -1.83 -13.36
CA ARG A 130 6.95 -2.13 -14.12
C ARG A 130 8.14 -2.33 -13.16
N SER A 131 8.61 -3.58 -13.07
CA SER A 131 9.77 -3.98 -12.25
C SER A 131 11.10 -3.69 -12.92
#